data_AF-A0A9Q3FCW2-F1
#
_entry.id   AF-A0A9Q3FCW2-F1
#
_cell.length_a   1.000
_cell.length_b   1.000
_cell.length_c   1.000
_cell.angle_alpha   90.00
_cell.angle_beta   90.00
_cell.angle_gamma   90.00
#
_symmetry.space_group_name_H-M   'P 1'
#
loop_
_entity.id
_entity.type
_entity.pdbx_description
1 polymer ?
#
loop_
_entity_poly.entity_id
_entity_poly.type
_entity_poly.pdbx_seq_one_letter_code
_entity_poly.pdbx_strand_id
1 'polypeptide(L)'
;MPEISINNEDSSSGEEPIKTKLIKLTQTNWVQWSCQVENYFIRKGMDNLFSAPTEEVQNTNKFQKKNSCAIALLWSSISPEFEGILLNNKTSFLKCWDALSSACGKNSIITLSQTLQKLINLCYEPGSSLESHINKYHKLHAHYQCLTASKTSRMQLTSNMAAIFSYIV
;
A
#
# COMPACT_ATOMS: atom_id res chain seq x y z
N MET A 1 -56.38 9.18 -14.23
CA MET A 1 -56.68 8.70 -12.86
C MET A 1 -57.55 7.46 -12.97
N PRO A 2 -57.33 6.44 -12.15
CA PRO A 2 -56.04 5.93 -11.67
C PRO A 2 -55.72 4.72 -12.58
N GLU A 3 -55.49 3.44 -12.23
CA GLU A 3 -55.02 2.78 -11.00
C GLU A 3 -54.33 1.45 -11.36
N ILE A 4 -53.05 1.24 -10.98
CA ILE A 4 -52.43 -0.09 -10.87
C ILE A 4 -51.40 -0.05 -9.74
N SER A 5 -51.67 -0.80 -8.66
CA SER A 5 -50.67 -1.10 -7.63
C SER A 5 -49.90 -2.37 -8.01
N ILE A 6 -48.57 -2.31 -7.95
CA ILE A 6 -47.72 -3.51 -7.89
C ILE A 6 -46.80 -3.34 -6.69
N ASN A 7 -46.97 -4.20 -5.69
CA ASN A 7 -46.00 -4.33 -4.61
C ASN A 7 -44.72 -4.92 -5.18
N ASN A 8 -43.60 -4.21 -5.05
CA ASN A 8 -42.29 -4.84 -5.01
C ASN A 8 -41.80 -4.75 -3.56
N GLU A 9 -41.48 -5.89 -2.99
CA GLU A 9 -40.99 -5.98 -1.61
C GLU A 9 -39.60 -5.35 -1.54
N ASP A 10 -39.50 -4.16 -0.92
CA ASP A 10 -38.22 -3.50 -0.68
C ASP A 10 -37.46 -4.24 0.43
N SER A 11 -36.89 -5.38 0.05
CA SER A 11 -36.01 -6.22 0.89
C SER A 11 -34.67 -5.49 1.06
N SER A 12 -34.74 -4.40 1.83
CA SER A 12 -33.65 -3.48 2.09
C SER A 12 -32.61 -4.18 2.97
N SER A 13 -31.74 -4.95 2.32
CA SER A 13 -30.53 -5.53 2.89
C SER A 13 -29.65 -4.38 3.36
N GLY A 14 -29.81 -3.97 4.61
CA GLY A 14 -29.03 -2.96 5.28
C GLY A 14 -27.57 -3.41 5.40
N GLU A 15 -26.78 -3.20 4.35
CA GLU A 15 -25.32 -3.21 4.44
C GLU A 15 -24.91 -2.10 5.41
N GLU A 16 -24.73 -2.46 6.69
CA GLU A 16 -24.07 -1.57 7.63
C GLU A 16 -22.73 -1.12 7.01
N PRO A 17 -22.49 0.20 6.86
CA PRO A 17 -21.29 0.68 6.22
C PRO A 17 -20.10 0.35 7.12
N ILE A 18 -19.43 -0.77 6.85
CA ILE A 18 -18.32 -1.30 7.64
C ILE A 18 -17.30 -0.17 7.83
N LYS A 19 -17.26 0.37 9.06
CA LYS A 19 -16.31 1.41 9.46
C LYS A 19 -14.92 0.80 9.64
N THR A 20 -14.33 0.30 8.56
CA THR A 20 -12.89 0.01 8.47
C THR A 20 -12.14 1.32 8.64
N LYS A 21 -11.92 1.70 9.91
CA LYS A 21 -11.06 2.80 10.31
C LYS A 21 -9.62 2.43 9.94
N LEU A 22 -9.26 2.73 8.70
CA LEU A 22 -7.91 2.54 8.18
C LEU A 22 -6.91 3.16 9.17
N ILE A 23 -5.82 2.43 9.42
CA ILE A 23 -4.68 2.99 10.15
C ILE A 23 -4.16 4.19 9.33
N LYS A 24 -3.66 5.25 9.98
CA LYS A 24 -3.00 6.35 9.25
C LYS A 24 -1.62 5.91 8.74
N LEU A 25 -1.29 6.25 7.49
CA LEU A 25 0.05 6.07 6.95
C LEU A 25 1.05 6.92 7.74
N THR A 26 2.20 6.32 8.03
CA THR A 26 3.40 6.91 8.62
C THR A 26 4.59 6.33 7.87
N GLN A 27 5.75 6.99 7.91
CA GLN A 27 6.98 6.49 7.26
C GLN A 27 7.32 5.01 7.58
N THR A 28 6.93 4.51 8.77
CA THR A 28 7.30 3.17 9.25
C THR A 28 6.26 2.06 9.02
N ASN A 29 5.00 2.38 8.70
CA ASN A 29 3.92 1.37 8.65
C ASN A 29 3.38 1.04 7.24
N TRP A 30 4.07 1.48 6.17
CA TRP A 30 3.65 1.31 4.78
C TRP A 30 3.07 -0.08 4.46
N VAL A 31 3.75 -1.17 4.83
CA VAL A 31 3.34 -2.54 4.47
C VAL A 31 1.99 -2.92 5.09
N GLN A 32 1.76 -2.53 6.34
CA GLN A 32 0.49 -2.80 7.03
C GLN A 32 -0.62 -1.91 6.50
N TRP A 33 -0.31 -0.65 6.21
CA TRP A 33 -1.24 0.32 5.64
C TRP A 33 -1.65 -0.06 4.21
N SER A 34 -0.70 -0.39 3.33
CA SER A 34 -0.97 -0.69 1.92
C SER A 34 -1.83 -1.92 1.80
N CYS A 35 -1.55 -2.98 2.57
CA CYS A 35 -2.36 -4.17 2.64
C CYS A 35 -3.82 -3.88 3.07
N GLN A 36 -4.07 -2.97 4.03
CA GLN A 36 -5.44 -2.57 4.39
C GLN A 36 -6.16 -1.84 3.25
N VAL A 37 -5.46 -0.95 2.54
CA VAL A 37 -6.02 -0.15 1.44
C VAL A 37 -6.26 -1.00 0.18
N GLU A 38 -5.32 -1.89 -0.17
CA GLU A 38 -5.47 -2.91 -1.21
C GLU A 38 -6.71 -3.79 -0.95
N ASN A 39 -6.84 -4.33 0.26
CA ASN A 39 -8.02 -5.12 0.65
C ASN A 39 -9.34 -4.33 0.60
N TYR A 40 -9.32 -3.03 0.96
CA TYR A 40 -10.49 -2.17 0.84
C TYR A 40 -10.93 -1.99 -0.63
N PHE A 41 -9.99 -1.72 -1.54
CA PHE A 41 -10.31 -1.55 -2.96
C PHE A 41 -10.75 -2.87 -3.61
N ILE A 42 -10.12 -4.00 -3.29
CA ILE A 42 -10.54 -5.34 -3.75
C ILE A 42 -12.00 -5.62 -3.33
N ARG A 43 -12.34 -5.39 -2.05
CA ARG A 43 -13.71 -5.55 -1.52
C ARG A 43 -14.75 -4.61 -2.14
N LYS A 44 -14.32 -3.54 -2.82
CA LYS A 44 -15.20 -2.61 -3.55
C LYS A 44 -15.10 -2.75 -5.07
N GLY A 45 -14.45 -3.81 -5.59
CA GLY A 45 -14.27 -4.04 -7.02
C GLY A 45 -13.52 -2.89 -7.72
N MET A 46 -12.50 -2.34 -7.04
CA MET A 46 -11.66 -1.22 -7.48
C MET A 46 -10.17 -1.62 -7.57
N ASP A 47 -9.88 -2.92 -7.53
CA ASP A 47 -8.60 -3.56 -7.84
C ASP A 47 -7.96 -3.03 -9.15
N ASN A 48 -8.77 -2.75 -10.17
CA ASN A 48 -8.34 -2.21 -11.46
C ASN A 48 -7.67 -0.82 -11.41
N LEU A 49 -7.59 -0.18 -10.23
CA LEU A 49 -6.86 1.07 -10.01
C LEU A 49 -5.35 0.87 -9.76
N PHE A 50 -4.91 -0.36 -9.44
CA PHE A 50 -3.49 -0.69 -9.22
C PHE A 50 -2.74 -1.06 -10.51
N SER A 51 -3.46 -1.41 -11.58
CA SER A 51 -2.91 -1.57 -12.93
C SER A 51 -2.91 -0.24 -13.68
N ALA A 52 -1.93 -0.02 -14.56
CA ALA A 52 -1.91 1.13 -15.46
C ALA A 52 -3.08 1.05 -16.48
N PRO A 53 -4.05 1.98 -16.46
CA PRO A 53 -5.21 1.95 -17.35
C PRO A 53 -4.88 2.51 -18.75
N THR A 54 -5.49 1.95 -19.81
CA THR A 54 -5.46 2.54 -21.16
C THR A 54 -6.17 3.89 -21.20
N GLU A 55 -5.83 4.74 -22.17
CA GLU A 55 -6.39 6.10 -22.28
C GLU A 55 -7.92 6.10 -22.43
N GLU A 56 -8.45 5.15 -23.21
CA GLU A 56 -9.90 4.91 -23.35
C GLU A 56 -10.56 4.68 -21.99
N VAL A 57 -9.96 3.83 -21.14
CA VAL A 57 -10.46 3.53 -19.79
C VAL A 57 -10.35 4.74 -18.87
N GLN A 58 -9.21 5.47 -18.91
CA GLN A 58 -8.99 6.68 -18.11
C GLN A 58 -10.04 7.76 -18.37
N ASN A 59 -10.47 7.90 -19.62
CA ASN A 59 -11.44 8.90 -20.05
C ASN A 59 -12.91 8.51 -19.71
N THR A 60 -13.17 7.30 -19.19
CA THR A 60 -14.52 6.94 -18.75
C THR A 60 -14.90 7.62 -17.44
N ASN A 61 -16.12 8.18 -17.36
CA ASN A 61 -16.71 8.70 -16.11
C ASN A 61 -16.69 7.65 -14.97
N LYS A 62 -16.79 6.36 -15.31
CA LYS A 62 -16.70 5.23 -14.36
C LYS A 62 -15.31 5.11 -13.74
N PHE A 63 -14.23 5.23 -14.54
CA PHE A 63 -12.87 5.23 -14.03
C PHE A 63 -12.58 6.51 -13.25
N GLN A 64 -12.93 7.68 -13.78
CA GLN A 64 -12.70 8.97 -13.10
C GLN A 64 -13.36 9.00 -11.72
N LYS A 65 -14.60 8.54 -11.59
CA LYS A 65 -15.28 8.42 -10.29
C LYS A 65 -14.56 7.48 -9.32
N LYS A 66 -14.10 6.29 -9.78
CA LYS A 66 -13.28 5.39 -8.95
C LYS A 66 -11.98 6.06 -8.50
N ASN A 67 -11.25 6.70 -9.42
CA ASN A 67 -10.00 7.41 -9.17
C ASN A 67 -10.18 8.55 -8.14
N SER A 68 -11.22 9.38 -8.27
CA SER A 68 -11.53 10.45 -7.31
C SER A 68 -11.89 9.90 -5.92
N CYS A 69 -12.73 8.85 -5.84
CA CYS A 69 -13.03 8.19 -4.56
C CYS A 69 -11.79 7.58 -3.91
N ALA A 70 -10.88 7.02 -4.71
CA ALA A 70 -9.65 6.42 -4.22
C ALA A 70 -8.65 7.48 -3.71
N ILE A 71 -8.50 8.61 -4.41
CA ILE A 71 -7.69 9.74 -3.95
C ILE A 71 -8.28 10.35 -2.66
N ALA A 72 -9.61 10.46 -2.54
CA ALA A 72 -10.25 10.92 -1.30
C ALA A 72 -9.99 9.95 -0.12
N LEU A 73 -9.99 8.64 -0.37
CA LEU A 73 -9.59 7.65 0.63
C LEU A 73 -8.14 7.85 1.09
N LEU A 74 -7.21 8.10 0.15
CA LEU A 74 -5.81 8.41 0.47
C LEU A 74 -5.71 9.63 1.38
N TRP A 75 -6.33 10.76 1.03
CA TRP A 75 -6.35 11.96 1.88
C TRP A 75 -6.87 11.68 3.30
N SER A 76 -7.91 10.85 3.44
CA SER A 76 -8.46 10.50 4.76
C SER A 76 -7.55 9.59 5.61
N SER A 77 -6.61 8.86 4.98
CA SER A 77 -5.85 7.77 5.58
C SER A 77 -4.33 8.00 5.65
N ILE A 78 -3.85 9.21 5.36
CA ILE A 78 -2.45 9.62 5.56
C ILE A 78 -2.24 10.45 6.84
N SER A 79 -0.98 10.59 7.26
CA SER A 79 -0.53 11.62 8.21
C SER A 79 -0.09 12.90 7.46
N PRO A 80 -0.09 14.09 8.11
CA PRO A 80 0.19 15.37 7.44
C PRO A 80 1.54 15.45 6.72
N GLU A 81 2.53 14.68 7.18
CA GLU A 81 3.86 14.53 6.58
C GLU A 81 3.85 14.13 5.08
N PHE A 82 2.72 13.59 4.58
CA PHE A 82 2.57 13.17 3.18
C PHE A 82 1.63 14.05 2.34
N GLU A 83 0.97 15.07 2.90
CA GLU A 83 -0.05 15.85 2.19
C GLU A 83 0.49 16.54 0.92
N GLY A 84 1.73 17.05 0.98
CA GLY A 84 2.41 17.62 -0.19
C GLY A 84 2.65 16.61 -1.34
N ILE A 85 2.76 15.31 -1.03
CA ILE A 85 2.92 14.26 -2.05
C ILE A 85 1.61 14.05 -2.80
N LEU A 86 0.47 14.02 -2.08
CA LEU A 86 -0.85 13.92 -2.71
C LEU A 86 -1.16 15.20 -3.50
N LEU A 87 -0.83 16.37 -2.97
CA LEU A 87 -1.05 17.65 -3.65
C LEU A 87 -0.42 17.68 -5.05
N ASN A 88 0.81 17.16 -5.16
CA ASN A 88 1.58 17.10 -6.40
C ASN A 88 1.11 15.99 -7.37
N ASN A 89 0.41 14.96 -6.89
CA ASN A 89 0.00 13.79 -7.70
C ASN A 89 -1.53 13.64 -7.88
N LYS A 90 -2.32 14.59 -7.36
CA LYS A 90 -3.80 14.59 -7.21
C LYS A 90 -4.68 14.26 -8.42
N THR A 91 -4.11 14.02 -9.60
CA THR A 91 -4.83 13.61 -10.81
C THR A 91 -4.98 12.09 -10.93
N SER A 92 -4.10 11.30 -10.31
CA SER A 92 -4.08 9.83 -10.45
C SER A 92 -3.79 9.13 -9.12
N PHE A 93 -4.69 8.22 -8.74
CA PHE A 93 -4.52 7.35 -7.58
C PHE A 93 -3.20 6.58 -7.64
N LEU A 94 -2.88 5.99 -8.80
CA LEU A 94 -1.65 5.21 -9.00
C LEU A 94 -0.39 6.07 -8.80
N LYS A 95 -0.39 7.31 -9.31
CA LYS A 95 0.74 8.24 -9.07
C LYS A 95 0.87 8.62 -7.59
N CYS A 96 -0.23 8.90 -6.90
CA CYS A 96 -0.21 9.12 -5.45
C CYS A 96 0.33 7.89 -4.71
N TRP A 97 -0.15 6.70 -5.05
CA TRP A 97 0.24 5.43 -4.45
C TRP A 97 1.74 5.14 -4.61
N ASP A 98 2.27 5.24 -5.83
CA ASP A 98 3.68 5.00 -6.12
C ASP A 98 4.57 6.02 -5.41
N ALA A 99 4.18 7.31 -5.42
CA ALA A 99 4.93 8.37 -4.75
C ALA A 99 4.96 8.21 -3.22
N LEU A 100 3.83 7.85 -2.60
CA LEU A 100 3.77 7.50 -1.17
C LEU A 100 4.65 6.29 -0.85
N SER A 101 4.63 5.25 -1.70
CA SER A 101 5.43 4.05 -1.53
C SER A 101 6.94 4.35 -1.58
N SER A 102 7.34 5.27 -2.46
CA SER A 102 8.71 5.75 -2.59
C SER A 102 9.15 6.55 -1.36
N ALA A 103 8.30 7.46 -0.88
CA ALA A 103 8.56 8.29 0.30
C ALA A 103 8.62 7.47 1.61
N CYS A 104 7.84 6.40 1.73
CA CYS A 104 7.94 5.43 2.83
C CYS A 104 9.08 4.42 2.64
N GLY A 105 10.01 4.66 1.71
CA GLY A 105 11.24 3.88 1.55
C GLY A 105 11.06 2.49 0.94
N LYS A 106 9.88 2.12 0.41
CA LYS A 106 9.64 0.79 -0.20
C LYS A 106 10.69 0.44 -1.26
N ASN A 107 11.09 1.45 -2.04
CA ASN A 107 12.07 1.32 -3.11
C ASN A 107 13.52 1.58 -2.65
N SER A 108 13.73 2.18 -1.48
CA SER A 108 15.06 2.56 -0.97
C SER A 108 15.98 1.37 -0.74
N ILE A 109 17.22 1.44 -1.22
CA ILE A 109 18.27 0.45 -0.94
C ILE A 109 18.69 0.48 0.55
N ILE A 110 18.62 1.66 1.18
CA ILE A 110 18.97 1.87 2.59
C ILE A 110 17.96 1.16 3.49
N THR A 111 16.67 1.31 3.24
CA THR A 111 15.60 0.65 4.01
C THR A 111 15.67 -0.87 3.89
N LEU A 112 16.02 -1.39 2.70
CA LEU A 112 16.25 -2.82 2.48
C LEU A 112 17.48 -3.31 3.26
N SER A 113 18.61 -2.61 3.16
CA SER A 113 19.86 -2.94 3.86
C SER A 113 19.70 -2.91 5.38
N GLN A 114 19.07 -1.87 5.93
CA GLN A 114 18.77 -1.76 7.37
C GLN A 114 17.83 -2.87 7.85
N THR A 115 16.86 -3.30 7.03
CA THR A 115 15.96 -4.42 7.37
C THR A 115 16.71 -5.75 7.37
N LEU A 116 17.55 -5.98 6.37
CA LEU A 116 18.41 -7.18 6.29
C LEU A 116 19.41 -7.23 7.45
N GLN A 117 20.07 -6.12 7.77
CA GLN A 117 21.00 -6.01 8.90
C GLN A 117 20.30 -6.27 10.24
N LYS A 118 19.08 -5.74 10.45
CA LYS A 118 18.26 -6.03 11.63
C LYS A 118 17.85 -7.50 11.73
N LEU A 119 17.67 -8.19 10.61
CA LEU A 119 17.30 -9.61 10.56
C LEU A 119 18.51 -10.51 10.81
N ILE A 120 19.68 -10.20 10.24
CA ILE A 120 20.95 -10.90 10.49
C ILE A 120 21.40 -10.72 11.95
N ASN A 121 21.27 -9.51 12.50
CA ASN A 121 21.67 -9.21 13.88
C ASN A 121 20.57 -9.53 14.92
N LEU A 122 19.51 -10.27 14.55
CA LEU A 122 18.45 -10.65 15.46
C LEU A 122 18.86 -11.83 16.34
N CYS A 123 19.68 -11.56 17.36
CA CYS A 123 20.03 -12.55 18.38
C CYS A 123 18.84 -12.86 19.31
N TYR A 124 18.84 -14.07 19.88
CA TYR A 124 17.95 -14.41 20.99
C TYR A 124 18.47 -13.80 22.29
N GLU A 125 17.60 -13.11 23.02
CA GLU A 125 17.91 -12.49 24.32
C GLU A 125 17.65 -13.53 25.43
N PRO A 126 18.68 -14.02 26.16
CA PRO A 126 18.48 -15.02 27.22
C PRO A 126 17.54 -14.49 28.31
N GLY A 127 16.55 -15.28 28.70
CA GLY A 127 15.49 -14.87 29.63
C GLY A 127 14.28 -14.17 28.99
N SER A 128 14.33 -13.86 27.69
CA SER A 128 13.13 -13.49 26.92
C SER A 128 12.28 -14.71 26.54
N SER A 129 11.05 -14.50 26.08
CA SER A 129 10.24 -15.58 25.52
C SER A 129 10.70 -15.94 24.10
N LEU A 130 10.98 -17.23 23.87
CA LEU A 130 11.28 -17.78 22.54
C LEU A 130 10.16 -17.48 21.53
N GLU A 131 8.89 -17.54 21.95
CA GLU A 131 7.75 -17.18 21.11
C GLU A 131 7.80 -15.69 20.71
N SER A 132 8.17 -14.81 21.64
CA SER A 132 8.37 -13.38 21.33
C SER A 132 9.53 -13.16 20.36
N HIS A 133 10.61 -13.94 20.43
CA HIS A 133 11.73 -13.86 19.50
C HIS A 133 11.34 -14.37 18.09
N ILE A 134 10.65 -15.51 18.00
CA ILE A 134 10.10 -16.04 16.74
C ILE A 134 9.12 -15.02 16.11
N ASN A 135 8.26 -14.38 16.92
CA ASN A 135 7.36 -13.33 16.46
C ASN A 135 8.09 -12.02 16.04
N LYS A 136 9.24 -11.67 16.65
CA LYS A 136 10.13 -10.60 16.13
C LYS A 136 10.69 -10.99 14.76
N TYR A 137 11.21 -12.22 14.62
CA TYR A 137 11.79 -12.75 13.37
C TYR A 137 10.77 -12.76 12.22
N HIS A 138 9.60 -13.37 12.40
CA HIS A 138 8.58 -13.45 11.35
C HIS A 138 8.12 -12.07 10.86
N LYS A 139 8.00 -11.07 11.75
CA LYS A 139 7.65 -9.69 11.37
C LYS A 139 8.73 -9.02 10.54
N LEU A 140 10.01 -9.16 10.92
CA LEU A 140 11.14 -8.64 10.14
C LEU A 140 11.28 -9.35 8.79
N HIS A 141 11.11 -10.67 8.76
CA HIS A 141 11.20 -11.47 7.53
C HIS A 141 10.08 -11.13 6.53
N ALA A 142 8.83 -11.03 7.00
CA ALA A 142 7.70 -10.61 6.15
C ALA A 142 7.87 -9.17 5.63
N HIS A 143 8.43 -8.26 6.44
CA HIS A 143 8.76 -6.91 6.00
C HIS A 143 9.84 -6.92 4.91
N TYR A 144 10.91 -7.70 5.08
CA TYR A 144 11.95 -7.89 4.07
C TYR A 144 11.40 -8.47 2.76
N GLN A 145 10.57 -9.51 2.83
CA GLN A 145 9.91 -10.11 1.65
C GLN A 145 9.02 -9.11 0.91
N CYS A 146 8.31 -8.22 1.62
CA CYS A 146 7.52 -7.17 0.98
C CYS A 146 8.41 -6.13 0.27
N LEU A 147 9.54 -5.76 0.86
CA LEU A 147 10.52 -4.82 0.27
C LEU A 147 11.27 -5.41 -0.93
N THR A 148 11.48 -6.72 -1.01
CA THR A 148 12.10 -7.38 -2.17
C THR A 148 11.12 -7.65 -3.30
N ALA A 149 9.88 -8.07 -2.99
CA ALA A 149 8.85 -8.37 -3.99
C ALA A 149 8.53 -7.17 -4.90
N SER A 150 8.64 -5.93 -4.41
CA SER A 150 8.46 -4.72 -5.23
C SER A 150 9.66 -4.33 -6.10
N LYS A 151 10.82 -5.00 -5.99
CA LYS A 151 12.06 -4.59 -6.68
C LYS A 151 12.41 -5.43 -7.91
N THR A 152 11.72 -6.55 -8.13
CA THR A 152 11.94 -7.52 -9.23
C THR A 152 11.91 -6.90 -10.63
N SER A 153 11.31 -5.71 -10.82
CA SER A 153 11.16 -5.06 -12.13
C SER A 153 12.24 -4.01 -12.46
N ARG A 154 12.93 -3.40 -11.48
CA ARG A 154 13.92 -2.34 -11.77
C ARG A 154 14.95 -2.15 -10.66
N MET A 155 16.13 -2.71 -10.86
CA MET A 155 17.33 -2.37 -10.09
C MET A 155 18.54 -2.20 -11.03
N GLN A 156 18.46 -1.20 -11.91
CA GLN A 156 19.66 -0.71 -12.61
C GLN A 156 20.56 -0.01 -11.57
N LEU A 157 21.55 -0.74 -11.06
CA LEU A 157 22.65 -0.13 -10.30
C LEU A 157 23.36 0.86 -11.23
N THR A 158 23.30 2.15 -10.88
CA THR A 158 24.21 3.14 -11.44
C THR A 158 25.64 2.73 -11.04
N SER A 159 26.52 2.58 -12.03
CA SER A 159 27.84 1.93 -11.99
C SER A 159 28.61 2.03 -10.66
N ASN A 160 28.65 3.22 -10.06
CA ASN A 160 29.39 3.55 -8.84
C ASN A 160 29.11 2.61 -7.65
N MET A 161 27.89 2.05 -7.53
CA MET A 161 27.56 1.11 -6.45
C MET A 161 28.00 -0.34 -6.73
N ALA A 162 28.24 -0.72 -7.99
CA ALA A 162 28.70 -2.07 -8.33
C ALA A 162 30.14 -2.31 -7.84
N ALA A 163 30.99 -1.29 -7.96
CA ALA A 163 32.38 -1.32 -7.51
C ALA A 163 32.53 -1.63 -6.00
N ILE A 164 31.56 -1.27 -5.17
CA ILE A 164 31.59 -1.54 -3.72
C ILE A 164 31.39 -3.03 -3.43
N PHE A 165 30.53 -3.72 -4.19
CA PHE A 165 30.34 -5.17 -4.05
C PHE A 165 31.48 -5.99 -4.66
N SER A 166 32.22 -5.43 -5.63
CA SER A 166 33.43 -6.04 -6.18
C SER A 166 34.63 -6.06 -5.22
N TYR A 167 34.55 -5.39 -4.07
CA TYR A 167 35.63 -5.26 -3.09
C TYR A 167 35.44 -6.11 -1.82
N ILE A 168 34.45 -7.02 -1.81
CA ILE A 168 34.19 -7.96 -0.69
C ILE A 168 34.14 -9.40 -1.22
N VAL A 169 35.27 -9.84 -1.80
CA VAL A 169 35.64 -11.24 -2.10
C VAL A 169 37.12 -11.39 -1.80
#